data_AF-A0A161YUA8-F1
#
_entry.id   AF-A0A161YUA8-F1
#
_cell.length_a   1.000
_cell.length_b   1.000
_cell.length_c   1.000
_cell.angle_alpha   90.00
_cell.angle_beta   90.00
_cell.angle_gamma   90.00
#
_symmetry.space_group_name_H-M   'P 1'
#
loop_
_entity.id
_entity.type
_entity.pdbx_description
1 polymer ?
#
loop_
_entity_poly.entity_id
_entity_poly.type
_entity_poly.pdbx_seq_one_letter_code
_entity_poly.pdbx_strand_id
1 'polypeptide(L)'
;MAKQSQTFSIMNLLKVLLAVIVILFLFYLLAFNDVVVRFISLLLNGCLVVLAFLVYRKIDYMIKMKEERKEPIQTEKLPDETEMARKEQQLNKLELDKTQLLEELLTKAGIEEEEKQKYRAKIREKEDEASKLQQELAFMKGRIANLILKRDPEIERIVLLLDADFILNHSLVEINQRFQEISGSFSEQSIEHLKKANYIDQHLQFTRIGYRELLKTAKRIN
;
A
#
# COMPACT_ATOMS: atom_id res chain seq x y z
N MET A 1 53.40 -28.93 -20.13
CA MET A 1 52.69 -27.98 -19.26
C MET A 1 51.17 -28.24 -19.10
N ALA A 2 50.58 -29.31 -19.65
CA ALA A 2 49.13 -29.56 -19.55
C ALA A 2 48.67 -30.31 -18.26
N LYS A 3 49.58 -30.97 -17.53
CA LYS A 3 49.22 -31.83 -16.39
C LYS A 3 48.96 -31.05 -15.08
N GLN A 4 49.45 -29.81 -14.98
CA GLN A 4 49.39 -29.00 -13.75
C GLN A 4 48.12 -28.15 -13.64
N SER A 5 47.41 -27.88 -14.75
CA SER A 5 46.15 -27.10 -14.74
C SER A 5 44.92 -27.98 -14.45
N GLN A 6 44.92 -29.24 -14.89
CA GLN A 6 43.83 -30.18 -14.61
C GLN A 6 43.78 -30.60 -13.12
N THR A 7 44.94 -30.78 -12.48
CA THR A 7 45.00 -31.17 -11.06
C THR A 7 44.45 -30.06 -10.14
N PHE A 8 44.63 -28.79 -10.49
CA PHE A 8 44.10 -27.65 -9.73
C PHE A 8 42.57 -27.56 -9.82
N SER A 9 41.99 -27.83 -11.00
CA SER A 9 40.53 -27.84 -11.19
C SER A 9 39.86 -28.99 -10.45
N ILE A 10 40.42 -30.20 -10.51
CA ILE A 10 39.89 -31.39 -9.81
C ILE A 10 39.96 -31.22 -8.29
N MET A 11 41.04 -30.64 -7.76
CA MET A 11 41.20 -30.41 -6.33
C MET A 11 40.21 -29.36 -5.79
N ASN A 12 39.88 -28.33 -6.56
CA ASN A 12 38.86 -27.35 -6.18
C ASN A 12 37.44 -27.93 -6.25
N LEU A 13 37.15 -28.75 -7.27
CA LEU A 13 35.88 -29.46 -7.39
C LEU A 13 35.68 -30.45 -6.22
N LEU A 14 36.74 -31.13 -5.81
CA LEU A 14 36.74 -32.03 -4.64
C LEU A 14 36.50 -31.26 -3.34
N LYS A 15 37.11 -30.07 -3.16
CA LYS A 15 36.87 -29.22 -1.98
C LYS A 15 35.43 -28.71 -1.91
N VAL A 16 34.86 -28.31 -3.04
CA VAL A 16 33.45 -27.87 -3.12
C VAL A 16 32.52 -29.04 -2.82
N LEU A 17 32.78 -30.22 -3.40
CA LEU A 17 31.99 -31.43 -3.12
C LEU A 17 32.05 -31.80 -1.63
N LEU A 18 33.24 -31.73 -1.03
CA LEU A 18 33.44 -32.04 0.39
C LEU A 18 32.75 -30.99 1.29
N ALA A 19 32.77 -29.71 0.92
CA ALA A 19 32.01 -28.68 1.63
C ALA A 19 30.49 -28.92 1.56
N VAL A 20 29.97 -29.31 0.39
CA VAL A 20 28.54 -29.65 0.21
C VAL A 20 28.16 -30.87 1.05
N ILE A 21 29.01 -31.92 1.08
CA ILE A 21 28.79 -33.11 1.91
C ILE A 21 28.80 -32.75 3.40
N VAL A 22 29.73 -31.90 3.84
CA VAL A 22 29.80 -31.44 5.24
C VAL A 22 28.55 -30.65 5.60
N ILE A 23 28.07 -29.76 4.73
CA ILE A 23 26.83 -28.99 4.95
C ILE A 23 25.62 -29.93 5.03
N LEU A 24 25.50 -30.88 4.09
CA LEU A 24 24.42 -31.87 4.09
C LEU A 24 24.46 -32.77 5.32
N PHE A 25 25.66 -33.15 5.79
CA PHE A 25 25.84 -33.91 7.02
C PHE A 25 25.48 -33.09 8.27
N LEU A 26 25.78 -31.79 8.27
CA LEU A 26 25.36 -30.84 9.32
C LEU A 26 23.83 -30.71 9.36
N PHE A 27 23.18 -30.59 8.19
CA PHE A 27 21.71 -30.61 8.09
C PHE A 27 21.11 -31.95 8.51
N TYR A 28 21.76 -33.08 8.19
CA TYR A 28 21.35 -34.40 8.61
C TYR A 28 21.44 -34.57 10.13
N LEU A 29 22.53 -34.12 10.77
CA LEU A 29 22.66 -34.11 12.23
C LEU A 29 21.65 -33.16 12.90
N LEU A 30 21.35 -32.03 12.25
CA LEU A 30 20.27 -31.13 12.69
C LEU A 30 18.92 -31.84 12.64
N ALA A 31 18.63 -32.58 11.57
CA ALA A 31 17.37 -33.29 11.35
C ALA A 31 17.19 -34.53 12.25
N PHE A 32 18.27 -35.24 12.59
CA PHE A 32 18.20 -36.44 13.42
C PHE A 32 18.13 -36.15 14.92
N ASN A 33 18.55 -34.95 15.34
CA ASN A 33 18.46 -34.53 16.72
C ASN A 33 17.14 -33.77 16.95
N ASP A 34 16.09 -34.57 17.11
CA ASP A 34 14.70 -34.13 17.28
C ASP A 34 14.54 -33.01 18.33
N VAL A 35 15.38 -33.04 19.37
CA VAL A 35 15.43 -32.03 20.43
C VAL A 35 15.92 -30.67 19.90
N VAL A 36 16.93 -30.65 19.04
CA VAL A 36 17.52 -29.42 18.48
C VAL A 36 16.55 -28.76 17.48
N VAL A 37 15.89 -29.55 16.63
CA VAL A 37 14.85 -29.04 15.70
C VAL A 37 13.70 -28.42 16.47
N ARG A 38 13.21 -29.11 17.51
CA ARG A 38 12.14 -28.58 18.38
C ARG A 38 12.58 -27.31 19.09
N PHE A 39 13.82 -27.23 19.55
CA PHE A 39 14.36 -26.04 20.22
C PHE A 39 14.47 -24.84 19.27
N ILE A 40 15.02 -25.03 18.07
CA ILE A 40 15.12 -23.96 17.05
C ILE A 40 13.73 -23.52 16.59
N SER A 41 12.81 -24.46 16.37
CA SER A 41 11.42 -24.16 16.01
C SER A 41 10.72 -23.36 17.12
N LEU A 42 10.92 -23.72 18.39
CA LEU A 42 10.36 -23.01 19.53
C LEU A 42 10.94 -21.59 19.64
N LEU A 43 12.24 -21.41 19.42
CA LEU A 43 12.87 -20.09 19.37
C LEU A 43 12.34 -19.23 18.22
N LEU A 44 12.18 -19.81 17.02
CA LEU A 44 11.68 -19.10 15.85
C LEU A 44 10.22 -18.66 16.04
N ASN A 45 9.37 -19.57 16.53
CA ASN A 45 7.98 -19.27 16.85
C ASN A 45 7.87 -18.24 17.99
N GLY A 46 8.70 -18.37 19.03
CA GLY A 46 8.76 -17.37 20.11
C GLY A 46 9.18 -15.99 19.58
N CYS A 47 10.17 -15.93 18.70
CA CYS A 47 10.59 -14.68 18.05
C CYS A 47 9.46 -14.07 17.20
N LEU A 48 8.72 -14.89 16.45
CA LEU A 48 7.55 -14.45 15.68
C LEU A 48 6.46 -13.85 16.57
N VAL A 49 6.15 -14.48 17.71
CA VAL A 49 5.16 -13.97 18.67
C VAL A 49 5.60 -12.63 19.26
N VAL A 50 6.88 -12.49 19.64
CA VAL A 50 7.43 -11.23 20.15
C VAL A 50 7.40 -10.14 19.07
N LEU A 51 7.74 -10.47 17.82
CA LEU A 51 7.72 -9.53 16.72
C LEU A 51 6.29 -9.08 16.38
N ALA A 52 5.33 -10.00 16.36
CA ALA A 52 3.91 -9.69 16.22
C ALA A 52 3.42 -8.77 17.35
N PHE A 53 3.82 -9.03 18.60
CA PHE A 53 3.51 -8.17 19.73
C PHE A 53 4.11 -6.76 19.60
N LEU A 54 5.37 -6.63 19.16
CA LEU A 54 6.00 -5.32 18.92
C LEU A 54 5.31 -4.54 17.81
N VAL A 55 4.91 -5.21 16.72
CA VAL A 55 4.14 -4.60 15.63
C VAL A 55 2.78 -4.16 16.13
N TYR A 56 2.07 -5.01 16.88
CA TYR A 56 0.77 -4.67 17.47
C TYR A 56 0.89 -3.45 18.38
N ARG A 57 1.91 -3.41 19.25
CA ARG A 57 2.15 -2.27 20.15
C ARG A 57 2.50 -0.99 19.39
N LYS A 58 3.25 -1.09 18.29
CA LYS A 58 3.57 0.06 17.43
C LYS A 58 2.31 0.58 16.72
N ILE A 59 1.45 -0.31 16.25
CA ILE A 59 0.17 0.06 15.64
C ILE A 59 -0.75 0.71 16.68
N ASP A 60 -0.90 0.13 17.86
CA ASP A 60 -1.72 0.70 18.94
C ASP A 60 -1.21 2.08 19.40
N TYR A 61 0.12 2.26 19.44
CA TYR A 61 0.72 3.56 19.70
C TYR A 61 0.44 4.59 18.59
N MET A 62 0.55 4.18 17.32
CA MET A 62 0.21 5.05 16.19
C MET A 62 -1.28 5.38 16.12
N ILE A 63 -2.16 4.44 16.52
CA ILE A 63 -3.60 4.68 16.64
C ILE A 63 -3.85 5.68 17.77
N LYS A 64 -3.30 5.48 18.97
CA LYS A 64 -3.44 6.42 20.10
C LYS A 64 -2.90 7.81 19.78
N MET A 65 -1.75 7.93 19.11
CA MET A 65 -1.25 9.24 18.64
C MET A 65 -2.15 9.87 17.58
N LYS A 66 -2.84 9.06 16.77
CA LYS A 66 -3.84 9.52 15.79
C LYS A 66 -5.16 9.90 16.47
N GLU A 67 -5.50 9.27 17.61
CA GLU A 67 -6.66 9.61 18.42
C GLU A 67 -6.46 10.87 19.25
N GLU A 68 -5.27 11.11 19.81
CA GLU A 68 -4.91 12.37 20.48
C GLU A 68 -4.71 13.53 19.48
N ARG A 69 -4.45 13.22 18.20
CA ARG A 69 -4.55 14.16 17.07
C ARG A 69 -5.88 14.08 16.31
N LYS A 70 -6.97 13.60 16.93
CA LYS A 70 -8.31 13.81 16.37
C LYS A 70 -8.68 15.29 16.55
N GLU A 71 -8.21 16.12 15.63
CA GLU A 71 -9.12 17.12 15.07
C GLU A 71 -10.38 16.39 14.58
N PRO A 72 -11.58 16.97 14.75
CA PRO A 72 -12.82 16.27 14.50
C PRO A 72 -12.80 15.66 13.10
N ILE A 73 -13.21 14.39 13.04
CA ILE A 73 -13.35 13.61 11.82
C ILE A 73 -14.13 14.45 10.81
N GLN A 74 -13.43 15.07 9.87
CA GLN A 74 -14.03 15.54 8.66
C GLN A 74 -14.49 14.27 7.93
N THR A 75 -15.79 14.01 7.99
CA THR A 75 -16.52 13.54 6.81
C THR A 75 -15.88 14.19 5.60
N GLU A 76 -15.54 13.39 4.60
CA GLU A 76 -15.13 13.81 3.26
C GLU A 76 -16.17 14.78 2.69
N LYS A 77 -16.15 16.02 3.16
CA LYS A 77 -16.68 17.17 2.47
C LYS A 77 -15.67 17.42 1.39
N LEU A 78 -16.15 17.54 0.15
CA LEU A 78 -15.38 18.16 -0.92
C LEU A 78 -14.59 19.33 -0.32
N PRO A 79 -13.28 19.45 -0.61
CA PRO A 79 -12.51 20.58 -0.13
C PRO A 79 -13.30 21.85 -0.42
N ASP A 80 -13.58 22.62 0.64
CA ASP A 80 -14.37 23.83 0.57
C ASP A 80 -13.78 24.70 -0.55
N GLU A 81 -14.58 25.13 -1.53
CA GLU A 81 -14.10 25.85 -2.72
C GLU A 81 -13.23 27.06 -2.31
N THR A 82 -13.48 27.60 -1.12
CA THR A 82 -12.72 28.67 -0.49
C THR A 82 -11.29 28.30 -0.09
N GLU A 83 -11.01 27.06 0.35
CA GLU A 83 -9.65 26.60 0.67
C GLU A 83 -8.84 26.29 -0.59
N MET A 84 -9.47 25.71 -1.62
CA MET A 84 -8.83 25.52 -2.93
C MET A 84 -8.48 26.87 -3.56
N ALA A 85 -9.43 27.81 -3.60
CA ALA A 85 -9.20 29.15 -4.14
C ALA A 85 -8.08 29.90 -3.40
N ARG A 86 -7.99 29.75 -2.07
CA ARG A 86 -6.89 30.34 -1.27
C ARG A 86 -5.54 29.72 -1.61
N LYS A 87 -5.46 28.40 -1.80
CA LYS A 87 -4.20 27.74 -2.18
C LYS A 87 -3.79 28.07 -3.61
N GLU A 88 -4.74 28.21 -4.54
CA GLU A 88 -4.47 28.72 -5.90
C GLU A 88 -3.93 30.15 -5.88
N GLN A 89 -4.53 31.04 -5.09
CA GLN A 89 -4.02 32.41 -4.94
C GLN A 89 -2.60 32.45 -4.35
N GLN A 90 -2.31 31.60 -3.37
CA GLN A 90 -0.96 31.46 -2.80
C GLN A 90 0.04 30.91 -3.81
N LEU A 91 -0.36 29.94 -4.62
CA LEU A 91 0.48 29.37 -5.68
C LEU A 91 0.81 30.42 -6.75
N ASN A 92 -0.21 31.13 -7.26
CA ASN A 92 -0.03 32.21 -8.24
C ASN A 92 0.90 33.31 -7.72
N LYS A 93 0.78 33.67 -6.43
CA LYS A 93 1.67 34.65 -5.81
C LYS A 93 3.12 34.15 -5.76
N LEU A 94 3.33 32.89 -5.40
CA LEU A 94 4.66 32.27 -5.34
C LEU A 94 5.33 32.19 -6.73
N GLU A 95 4.56 31.87 -7.77
CA GLU A 95 5.04 31.84 -9.16
C GLU A 95 5.44 33.24 -9.66
N LEU A 96 4.67 34.26 -9.28
CA LEU A 96 4.96 35.65 -9.62
C LEU A 96 6.24 36.14 -8.92
N ASP A 97 6.40 35.85 -7.63
CA ASP A 97 7.60 36.16 -6.86
C ASP A 97 8.84 35.44 -7.42
N LYS A 98 8.70 34.17 -7.83
CA LYS A 98 9.77 33.40 -8.49
C LYS A 98 10.21 34.06 -9.80
N THR A 99 9.26 34.51 -10.61
CA THR A 99 9.54 35.18 -11.89
C THR A 99 10.27 36.51 -11.68
N GLN A 100 9.86 37.28 -10.68
CA GLN A 100 10.51 38.55 -10.32
C GLN A 100 11.96 38.34 -9.84
N LEU A 101 12.20 37.35 -8.98
CA LEU A 101 13.55 36.99 -8.53
C LEU A 101 14.46 36.57 -9.68
N LEU A 102 13.90 35.85 -10.66
CA LEU A 102 14.63 35.43 -11.86
C LEU A 102 15.03 36.62 -12.73
N GLU A 103 14.12 37.57 -12.95
CA GLU A 103 14.40 38.80 -13.68
C GLU A 103 15.45 39.66 -12.97
N GLU A 104 15.38 39.78 -11.64
CA GLU A 104 16.40 40.47 -10.86
C GLU A 104 17.77 39.81 -11.00
N LEU A 105 17.84 38.46 -10.97
CA LEU A 105 19.09 37.72 -11.14
C LEU A 105 19.68 37.91 -12.54
N LEU A 106 18.86 37.80 -13.58
CA LEU A 106 19.29 38.00 -14.96
C LEU A 106 19.77 39.44 -15.21
N THR A 107 19.14 40.42 -14.55
CA THR A 107 19.52 41.84 -14.63
C THR A 107 20.80 42.13 -13.85
N LYS A 108 20.94 41.64 -12.62
CA LYS A 108 22.13 41.82 -11.78
C LYS A 108 23.37 41.10 -12.33
N ALA A 109 23.17 39.98 -13.03
CA ALA A 109 24.26 39.22 -13.64
C ALA A 109 24.83 39.88 -14.91
N GLY A 110 24.23 40.97 -15.41
CA GLY A 110 24.74 41.71 -16.58
C GLY A 110 24.75 40.89 -17.87
N ILE A 111 23.86 39.89 -17.96
CA ILE A 111 23.78 38.96 -19.08
C ILE A 111 23.26 39.69 -20.33
N GLU A 112 23.85 39.41 -21.49
CA GLU A 112 23.38 39.97 -22.76
C GLU A 112 21.94 39.53 -23.07
N GLU A 113 21.20 40.40 -23.76
CA GLU A 113 19.75 40.22 -23.91
C GLU A 113 19.38 38.96 -24.72
N GLU A 114 20.28 38.51 -25.60
CA GLU A 114 20.14 37.27 -26.38
C GLU A 114 20.28 36.02 -25.49
N GLU A 115 21.21 36.02 -24.53
CA GLU A 115 21.35 34.95 -23.54
C GLU A 115 20.18 34.96 -22.54
N LYS A 116 19.67 36.12 -22.13
CA LYS A 116 18.47 36.20 -21.29
C LYS A 116 17.27 35.53 -21.95
N GLN A 117 17.05 35.76 -23.25
CA GLN A 117 15.96 35.09 -23.97
C GLN A 117 16.12 33.57 -23.98
N LYS A 118 17.35 33.08 -24.16
CA LYS A 118 17.66 31.64 -24.10
C LYS A 118 17.39 31.05 -22.71
N TYR A 119 17.77 31.75 -21.64
CA TYR A 119 17.46 31.32 -20.26
C TYR A 119 15.96 31.33 -19.98
N ARG A 120 15.22 32.37 -20.42
CA ARG A 120 13.76 32.43 -20.30
C ARG A 120 13.07 31.27 -21.01
N ALA A 121 13.51 30.94 -22.23
CA ALA A 121 12.97 29.81 -22.98
C ALA A 121 13.21 28.47 -22.25
N LYS A 122 14.43 28.28 -21.71
CA LYS A 122 14.80 27.06 -20.97
C LYS A 122 14.06 26.93 -19.64
N ILE A 123 13.76 28.05 -18.98
CA ILE A 123 12.96 28.08 -17.74
C ILE A 123 11.53 27.67 -18.05
N ARG A 124 10.91 28.24 -19.09
CA ARG A 124 9.55 27.83 -19.53
C ARG A 124 9.48 26.35 -19.85
N GLU A 125 10.44 25.83 -20.61
CA GLU A 125 10.50 24.40 -20.94
C GLU A 125 10.53 23.52 -19.67
N LYS A 126 11.31 23.92 -18.66
CA LYS A 126 11.40 23.18 -17.39
C LYS A 126 10.17 23.33 -16.51
N GLU A 127 9.48 24.47 -16.58
CA GLU A 127 8.19 24.66 -15.91
C GLU A 127 7.09 23.79 -16.54
N ASP A 128 7.05 23.70 -17.86
CA ASP A 128 6.13 22.82 -18.58
C ASP A 128 6.38 21.34 -18.25
N GLU A 129 7.65 20.91 -18.18
CA GLU A 129 8.03 19.57 -17.73
C GLU A 129 7.59 19.32 -16.28
N ALA A 130 7.83 20.27 -15.37
CA ALA A 130 7.46 20.15 -13.97
C ALA A 130 5.94 20.05 -13.79
N SER A 131 5.18 20.85 -14.55
CA SER A 131 3.71 20.83 -14.54
C SER A 131 3.16 19.48 -15.01
N LYS A 132 3.70 18.93 -16.11
CA LYS A 132 3.35 17.57 -16.58
C LYS A 132 3.63 16.51 -15.52
N LEU A 133 4.81 16.54 -14.90
CA LEU A 133 5.17 15.60 -13.84
C LEU A 133 4.24 15.72 -12.63
N GLN A 134 3.87 16.94 -12.22
CA GLN A 134 2.91 17.15 -11.14
C GLN A 134 1.53 16.58 -11.47
N GLN A 135 1.06 16.76 -12.70
CA GLN A 135 -0.22 16.21 -13.17
C GLN A 135 -0.21 14.67 -13.18
N GLU A 136 0.88 14.06 -13.67
CA GLU A 136 1.07 12.61 -13.63
C GLU A 136 1.11 12.08 -12.19
N LEU A 137 1.79 12.78 -11.29
CA LEU A 137 1.87 12.43 -9.88
C LEU A 137 0.50 12.55 -9.18
N ALA A 138 -0.26 13.59 -9.48
CA ALA A 138 -1.63 13.75 -9.00
C ALA A 138 -2.54 12.60 -9.49
N PHE A 139 -2.43 12.24 -10.77
CA PHE A 139 -3.15 11.10 -11.34
C PHE A 139 -2.76 9.78 -10.67
N MET A 140 -1.46 9.52 -10.46
CA MET A 140 -0.97 8.33 -9.76
C MET A 140 -1.44 8.29 -8.31
N LYS A 141 -1.37 9.40 -7.58
CA LYS A 141 -1.93 9.53 -6.22
C LYS A 141 -3.43 9.25 -6.20
N GLY A 142 -4.18 9.78 -7.17
CA GLY A 142 -5.61 9.51 -7.33
C GLY A 142 -5.89 8.02 -7.58
N ARG A 143 -5.08 7.33 -8.39
CA ARG A 143 -5.20 5.88 -8.59
C ARG A 143 -4.88 5.09 -7.32
N ILE A 144 -3.85 5.47 -6.57
CA ILE A 144 -3.47 4.83 -5.32
C ILE A 144 -4.54 5.04 -4.25
N ALA A 145 -5.05 6.28 -4.09
CA ALA A 145 -6.16 6.58 -3.20
C ALA A 145 -7.40 5.75 -3.57
N ASN A 146 -7.73 5.63 -4.86
CA ASN A 146 -8.82 4.76 -5.33
C ASN A 146 -8.59 3.26 -5.07
N LEU A 147 -7.35 2.80 -4.94
CA LEU A 147 -7.03 1.41 -4.60
C LEU A 147 -7.08 1.16 -3.08
N ILE A 148 -6.73 2.16 -2.27
CA ILE A 148 -6.74 2.09 -0.80
C ILE A 148 -8.14 2.34 -0.24
N LEU A 149 -8.90 3.28 -0.81
CA LEU A 149 -10.26 3.64 -0.38
C LEU A 149 -11.34 2.62 -0.82
N LYS A 150 -11.05 1.72 -1.76
CA LYS A 150 -11.97 0.64 -2.19
C LYS A 150 -11.72 -0.69 -1.46
N ARG A 151 -11.23 -0.62 -0.23
CA ARG A 151 -11.21 -1.76 0.70
C ARG A 151 -12.13 -1.41 1.86
N ASP A 152 -13.38 -1.83 1.73
CA ASP A 152 -14.25 -1.80 2.90
C ASP A 152 -13.93 -3.05 3.75
N PRO A 153 -13.37 -2.88 4.97
CA PRO A 153 -12.99 -4.01 5.80
C PRO A 153 -14.20 -4.87 6.18
N GLU A 154 -15.41 -4.32 6.21
CA GLU A 154 -16.62 -5.08 6.50
C GLU A 154 -17.03 -5.95 5.30
N ILE A 155 -16.89 -5.45 4.06
CA ILE A 155 -17.12 -6.27 2.86
C ILE A 155 -16.09 -7.39 2.74
N GLU A 156 -14.81 -7.11 3.03
CA GLU A 156 -13.76 -8.12 3.04
C GLU A 156 -14.02 -9.20 4.10
N ARG A 157 -14.46 -8.80 5.30
CA ARG A 157 -14.88 -9.72 6.35
C ARG A 157 -16.09 -10.56 5.95
N ILE A 158 -17.08 -9.98 5.28
CA ILE A 158 -18.24 -10.71 4.75
C ILE A 158 -17.79 -11.75 3.73
N VAL A 159 -16.90 -11.41 2.80
CA VAL A 159 -16.39 -12.34 1.80
C VAL A 159 -15.67 -13.53 2.44
N LEU A 160 -14.86 -13.27 3.47
CA LEU A 160 -14.17 -14.34 4.22
C LEU A 160 -15.13 -15.27 4.97
N LEU A 161 -16.23 -14.74 5.51
CA LEU A 161 -17.22 -15.53 6.25
C LEU A 161 -18.17 -16.31 5.33
N LEU A 162 -18.55 -15.73 4.18
CA LEU A 162 -19.42 -16.36 3.21
C LEU A 162 -18.69 -17.32 2.26
N ASP A 163 -17.37 -17.23 2.21
CA ASP A 163 -16.47 -17.86 1.24
C ASP A 163 -16.54 -17.20 -0.15
N ALA A 164 -15.35 -16.91 -0.70
CA ALA A 164 -15.22 -16.25 -1.99
C ALA A 164 -15.75 -17.13 -3.13
N ASP A 165 -15.51 -18.44 -3.08
CA ASP A 165 -16.02 -19.39 -4.06
C ASP A 165 -17.55 -19.47 -4.05
N PHE A 166 -18.16 -19.40 -2.86
CA PHE A 166 -19.61 -19.39 -2.75
C PHE A 166 -20.21 -18.14 -3.40
N ILE A 167 -19.66 -16.96 -3.10
CA ILE A 167 -20.15 -15.67 -3.64
C ILE A 167 -20.05 -15.61 -5.17
N LEU A 168 -19.03 -16.22 -5.77
CA LEU A 168 -18.83 -16.18 -7.23
C LEU A 168 -19.75 -17.13 -8.00
N ASN A 169 -20.21 -18.21 -7.34
CA ASN A 169 -20.94 -19.29 -7.99
C ASN A 169 -22.45 -19.32 -7.67
N HIS A 170 -22.91 -18.52 -6.70
CA HIS A 170 -24.31 -18.51 -6.25
C HIS A 170 -25.02 -17.21 -6.59
N SER A 171 -26.36 -17.27 -6.59
CA SER A 171 -27.22 -16.12 -6.86
C SER A 171 -27.24 -15.13 -5.69
N LEU A 172 -27.60 -13.88 -5.98
CA LEU A 172 -27.77 -12.85 -4.95
C LEU A 172 -28.76 -13.26 -3.84
N VAL A 173 -29.78 -14.05 -4.18
CA VAL A 173 -30.77 -14.55 -3.21
C VAL A 173 -30.10 -15.48 -2.19
N GLU A 174 -29.31 -16.44 -2.67
CA GLU A 174 -28.58 -17.40 -1.83
C GLU A 174 -27.50 -16.69 -0.99
N ILE A 175 -26.83 -15.70 -1.56
CA ILE A 175 -25.86 -14.86 -0.85
C ILE A 175 -26.53 -14.07 0.27
N ASN A 176 -27.70 -13.47 0.02
CA ASN A 176 -28.47 -12.75 1.03
C ASN A 176 -28.95 -13.68 2.15
N GLN A 177 -29.42 -14.88 1.82
CA GLN A 177 -29.85 -15.86 2.82
C GLN A 177 -28.70 -16.23 3.76
N ARG A 178 -27.54 -16.58 3.18
CA ARG A 178 -26.36 -16.94 3.97
C ARG A 178 -25.79 -15.75 4.74
N PHE A 179 -25.88 -14.54 4.19
CA PHE A 179 -25.52 -13.32 4.90
C PHE A 179 -26.42 -13.06 6.10
N GLN A 180 -27.73 -13.28 5.98
CA GLN A 180 -28.66 -13.12 7.11
C GLN A 180 -28.34 -14.09 8.25
N GLU A 181 -27.94 -15.33 7.95
CA GLU A 181 -27.51 -16.30 8.96
C GLU A 181 -26.29 -15.83 9.76
N ILE A 182 -25.32 -15.19 9.11
CA ILE A 182 -24.11 -14.67 9.76
C ILE A 182 -24.27 -13.23 10.26
N SER A 183 -25.34 -12.53 9.88
CA SER A 183 -25.53 -11.10 10.16
C SER A 183 -25.55 -10.78 11.66
N GLY A 184 -26.01 -11.72 12.49
CA GLY A 184 -26.00 -11.59 13.95
C GLY A 184 -24.60 -11.62 14.60
N SER A 185 -23.55 -11.96 13.84
CA SER A 185 -22.15 -11.92 14.32
C SER A 185 -21.47 -10.57 14.12
N PHE A 186 -22.12 -9.63 13.42
CA PHE A 186 -21.61 -8.29 13.18
C PHE A 186 -22.02 -7.34 14.28
N SER A 187 -21.14 -6.39 14.59
CA SER A 187 -21.47 -5.33 15.55
C SER A 187 -22.54 -4.39 14.97
N GLU A 188 -23.30 -3.74 15.83
CA GLU A 188 -24.30 -2.76 15.40
C GLU A 188 -23.66 -1.61 14.60
N GLN A 189 -22.43 -1.21 14.96
CA GLN A 189 -21.63 -0.23 14.24
C GLN A 189 -21.25 -0.69 12.83
N SER A 190 -20.91 -1.96 12.66
CA SER A 190 -20.59 -2.56 11.35
C SER A 190 -21.83 -2.58 10.44
N ILE A 191 -23.00 -2.95 10.97
CA ILE A 191 -24.26 -2.94 10.22
C ILE A 191 -24.68 -1.52 9.84
N GLU A 192 -24.53 -0.56 10.75
CA GLU A 192 -24.83 0.85 10.48
C GLU A 192 -23.91 1.42 9.39
N HIS A 193 -22.62 1.06 9.42
CA HIS A 193 -21.65 1.42 8.38
C HIS A 193 -22.06 0.87 7.00
N LEU A 194 -22.39 -0.42 6.93
CA LEU A 194 -22.83 -1.06 5.67
C LEU A 194 -24.12 -0.43 5.11
N LYS A 195 -25.05 0.00 5.98
CA LYS A 195 -26.26 0.74 5.60
C LYS A 195 -25.93 2.16 5.11
N LYS A 196 -25.08 2.90 5.84
CA LYS A 196 -24.62 4.25 5.45
C LYS A 196 -23.89 4.25 4.11
N ALA A 197 -23.09 3.21 3.85
CA ALA A 197 -22.41 3.00 2.58
C ALA A 197 -23.33 2.48 1.45
N ASN A 198 -24.62 2.28 1.72
CA ASN A 198 -25.62 1.77 0.79
C ASN A 198 -25.27 0.39 0.22
N TYR A 199 -24.54 -0.43 0.97
CA TYR A 199 -24.23 -1.81 0.59
C TYR A 199 -25.37 -2.76 0.95
N ILE A 200 -26.04 -2.52 2.07
CA ILE A 200 -27.21 -3.27 2.51
C ILE A 200 -28.39 -2.33 2.75
N ASP A 201 -29.60 -2.83 2.56
CA ASP A 201 -30.83 -2.11 2.80
C ASP A 201 -31.32 -2.22 4.27
N GLN A 202 -32.52 -1.70 4.53
CA GLN A 202 -33.13 -1.75 5.87
C GLN A 202 -33.43 -3.18 6.33
N HIS A 203 -33.58 -4.13 5.40
CA HIS A 203 -33.87 -5.54 5.63
C HIS A 203 -32.61 -6.42 5.65
N LEU A 204 -31.42 -5.81 5.72
CA LEU A 204 -30.12 -6.50 5.68
C LEU A 204 -29.91 -7.31 4.40
N GLN A 205 -30.47 -6.87 3.28
CA GLN A 205 -30.22 -7.45 1.96
C GLN A 205 -29.23 -6.58 1.18
N PHE A 206 -28.33 -7.20 0.43
CA PHE A 206 -27.38 -6.47 -0.40
C PHE A 206 -28.09 -5.70 -1.51
N THR A 207 -27.77 -4.41 -1.60
CA THR A 207 -28.17 -3.58 -2.74
C THR A 207 -27.36 -3.95 -3.97
N ARG A 208 -27.72 -3.40 -5.14
CA ARG A 208 -26.92 -3.53 -6.37
C ARG A 208 -25.47 -3.05 -6.19
N ILE A 209 -25.25 -2.04 -5.34
CA ILE A 209 -23.92 -1.50 -5.04
C ILE A 209 -23.15 -2.46 -4.16
N GLY A 210 -23.79 -2.97 -3.09
CA GLY A 210 -23.20 -3.96 -2.17
C GLY A 210 -22.82 -5.25 -2.88
N TYR A 211 -23.72 -5.80 -3.69
CA TYR A 211 -23.45 -7.02 -4.46
C TYR A 211 -22.27 -6.87 -5.43
N ARG A 212 -22.15 -5.71 -6.09
CA ARG A 212 -21.03 -5.44 -7.01
C ARG A 212 -19.70 -5.38 -6.27
N GLU A 213 -19.64 -4.73 -5.11
CA GLU A 213 -18.42 -4.67 -4.31
C GLU A 213 -18.08 -6.02 -3.67
N LEU A 214 -19.08 -6.82 -3.29
CA LEU A 214 -18.91 -8.21 -2.87
C LEU A 214 -18.23 -9.06 -3.95
N LEU A 215 -18.79 -9.08 -5.17
CA LEU A 215 -18.22 -9.84 -6.29
C LEU A 215 -16.79 -9.41 -6.62
N LYS A 216 -16.56 -8.09 -6.62
CA LYS A 216 -15.24 -7.52 -6.92
C LYS A 216 -14.20 -7.84 -5.84
N THR A 217 -14.63 -7.99 -4.60
CA THR A 217 -13.78 -8.38 -3.47
C THR A 217 -13.53 -9.89 -3.48
N ALA A 218 -14.56 -10.71 -3.73
CA ALA A 218 -14.44 -12.16 -3.89
C ALA A 218 -13.49 -12.55 -5.03
N LYS A 219 -13.59 -11.92 -6.22
CA LYS A 219 -12.65 -12.14 -7.35
C LYS A 219 -11.19 -11.77 -7.07
N ARG A 220 -10.94 -11.02 -6.00
CA ARG A 220 -9.61 -10.56 -5.63
C ARG A 220 -8.98 -11.46 -4.56
N ILE A 221 -9.81 -12.01 -3.68
CA ILE A 221 -9.39 -12.87 -2.57
C ILE A 221 -9.19 -14.31 -3.05
N ASN A 222 -10.00 -14.76 -4.01
CA ASN A 222 -9.80 -16.01 -4.76
C ASN A 222 -8.72 -15.82 -5.83
#